data_AF-A0A382AJ91-F1
#
_entry.id   AF-A0A382AJ91-F1
#
_cell.length_a   1.000
_cell.length_b   1.000
_cell.length_c   1.000
_cell.angle_alpha   90.00
_cell.angle_beta   90.00
_cell.angle_gamma   90.00
#
_symmetry.space_group_name_H-M   'P 1'
#
loop_
_entity.id
_entity.type
_entity.pdbx_description
1 polymer ?
#
loop_
_entity_poly.entity_id
_entity_poly.type
_entity_poly.pdbx_seq_one_letter_code
_entity_poly.pdbx_strand_id
1 'polypeptide(L)' 'MNYRPLPKGFTIKESKIQGLGLFTTREIRNRVILGVGWVANEYFPDGYVRTPLGGFVNHSNDPNCTKMVHEGI' A
#
# COMPACT_ATOMS: atom_id res chain seq x y z
N MET A 1 5.55 23.55 4.69
CA MET A 1 5.06 22.22 5.13
C MET A 1 5.39 21.26 4.00
N ASN A 2 6.20 20.21 4.24
CA ASN A 2 6.62 19.31 3.16
C ASN A 2 5.60 18.18 3.00
N TYR A 3 5.07 18.02 1.79
CA TYR A 3 4.17 16.91 1.47
C TYR A 3 4.89 15.57 1.65
N ARG A 4 4.25 14.65 2.38
CA ARG A 4 4.73 13.27 2.55
C ARG A 4 3.68 12.32 1.98
N PRO A 5 3.94 11.69 0.83
CA PRO A 5 2.96 10.83 0.16
C PRO A 5 2.66 9.53 0.92
N LEU A 6 3.60 9.06 1.74
CA LEU A 6 3.45 7.83 2.52
C LEU A 6 3.09 8.14 3.98
N PRO A 7 2.28 7.29 4.63
CA PRO A 7 2.02 7.40 6.06
C PRO A 7 3.31 7.29 6.88
N LYS A 8 3.32 7.89 8.07
CA LYS A 8 4.46 7.82 8.99
C LYS A 8 4.77 6.36 9.32
N GLY A 9 6.03 5.98 9.18
CA GLY A 9 6.48 4.61 9.44
C GLY A 9 6.64 3.76 8.18
N PHE A 10 6.51 4.34 6.99
CA PHE A 10 6.74 3.68 5.71
C PHE A 10 7.84 4.36 4.90
N THR A 11 8.48 3.59 4.04
CA THR A 11 9.49 4.03 3.08
C THR A 11 9.50 3.11 1.86
N ILE A 12 10.23 3.50 0.81
CA ILE A 12 10.42 2.71 -0.40
C ILE A 12 11.89 2.28 -0.46
N LYS A 13 12.13 1.02 -0.79
CA LYS A 13 13.48 0.46 -1.00
C LYS A 13 13.45 -0.56 -2.13
N GLU A 14 14.63 -0.97 -2.60
CA GLU A 14 14.74 -2.13 -3.48
C GLU A 14 14.14 -3.37 -2.81
N SER A 15 13.32 -4.08 -3.58
CA SER A 15 12.62 -5.28 -3.17
C SER A 15 13.34 -6.51 -3.70
N LYS A 16 13.45 -7.55 -2.87
CA LYS A 16 13.95 -8.87 -3.29
C LYS A 16 12.97 -9.62 -4.20
N ILE A 17 11.72 -9.16 -4.29
CA ILE A 17 10.68 -9.76 -5.14
C ILE A 17 10.75 -9.15 -6.54
N GLN A 18 10.54 -7.83 -6.64
CA GLN A 18 10.58 -7.09 -7.90
C GLN A 18 10.76 -5.59 -7.65
N GLY A 19 11.71 -4.97 -8.33
CA GLY A 19 11.86 -3.50 -8.41
C GLY A 19 11.91 -2.82 -7.05
N LEU A 20 11.06 -1.81 -6.86
CA LEU A 20 10.88 -1.12 -5.58
C LEU A 20 9.70 -1.70 -4.80
N GLY A 21 9.78 -1.66 -3.46
CA GLY A 21 8.71 -2.12 -2.58
C GLY A 21 8.49 -1.19 -1.40
N LEU A 22 7.31 -1.32 -0.79
CA LEU A 22 6.93 -0.64 0.44
C LEU A 22 7.50 -1.38 1.66
N PHE A 23 8.24 -0.67 2.50
CA PHE A 23 8.83 -1.20 3.73
C PHE A 23 8.40 -0.37 4.93
N THR A 24 8.30 -1.01 6.09
CA THR A 24 8.09 -0.32 7.35
C THR A 24 9.42 0.19 7.90
N THR A 25 9.40 1.34 8.58
CA THR A 25 10.56 1.89 9.33
C THR A 25 10.39 1.72 10.85
N ARG A 26 9.31 1.04 11.25
CA ARG A 26 8.97 0.68 12.62
C ARG A 26 8.21 -0.64 12.64
N GLU A 27 8.18 -1.26 13.81
CA GLU A 27 7.30 -2.40 14.04
C GLU A 27 5.83 -2.00 13.86
N ILE A 28 5.05 -2.86 13.21
CA ILE A 28 3.61 -2.71 13.06
C ILE A 28 2.96 -3.90 13.75
N ARG A 29 2.06 -3.61 14.68
CA ARG A 29 1.27 -4.65 15.36
C ARG A 29 0.24 -5.24 14.41
N ASN A 30 -0.17 -6.47 14.68
CA ASN A 30 -1.27 -7.10 13.95
C ASN A 30 -2.56 -6.29 14.09
N ARG A 31 -3.43 -6.37 13.05
CA ARG A 31 -4.76 -5.72 12.99
C ARG A 31 -4.74 -4.18 12.98
N VAL A 32 -3.78 -3.59 12.25
CA VAL A 32 -3.71 -2.15 12.02
C VAL A 32 -4.08 -1.82 10.57
N ILE A 33 -4.92 -0.81 10.38
CA ILE A 33 -5.19 -0.24 9.04
C ILE A 33 -4.01 0.61 8.63
N LEU A 34 -3.33 0.21 7.54
CA LEU A 34 -2.11 0.89 7.07
C LEU A 34 -2.43 2.15 6.24
N GLY A 35 -3.61 2.20 5.63
CA GLY A 35 -4.08 3.29 4.79
C GLY A 35 -4.86 2.78 3.57
N VAL A 36 -5.22 3.70 2.69
CA VAL A 36 -5.89 3.38 1.42
C VAL A 36 -4.85 3.07 0.37
N GLY A 37 -4.88 1.88 -0.23
CA GLY A 37 -4.02 1.52 -1.35
C GLY A 37 -4.66 1.78 -2.72
N TRP A 38 -5.96 1.52 -2.83
CA TRP A 38 -6.72 1.59 -4.08
C TRP A 38 -8.05 2.32 -3.83
N VAL A 39 -8.43 3.17 -4.78
CA VAL A 39 -9.74 3.81 -4.85
C VAL A 39 -10.43 3.31 -6.11
N ALA A 40 -11.60 2.70 -5.98
CA ALA A 40 -12.35 2.19 -7.12
C ALA A 40 -12.73 3.34 -8.06
N ASN A 41 -12.43 3.18 -9.35
CA ASN A 41 -12.77 4.12 -10.40
C ASN A 41 -12.74 3.40 -11.75
N GLU A 42 -13.92 3.17 -12.32
CA GLU A 42 -14.12 2.41 -13.56
C GLU A 42 -13.50 3.07 -14.80
N TYR A 43 -13.18 4.37 -14.75
CA TYR A 43 -12.56 5.08 -15.87
C TYR A 43 -11.05 4.82 -15.98
N PHE A 44 -10.46 4.05 -15.07
CA PHE A 44 -9.05 3.65 -15.12
C PHE A 44 -8.92 2.22 -15.66
N PRO A 45 -7.84 1.88 -16.39
CA PRO A 45 -7.69 0.58 -17.06
C PRO A 45 -7.89 -0.65 -16.18
N ASP A 46 -7.49 -0.57 -14.90
CA ASP A 46 -7.64 -1.65 -13.92
C ASP A 46 -8.88 -1.50 -13.01
N GLY A 47 -9.71 -0.47 -13.23
CA GLY A 47 -10.84 -0.13 -12.37
C GLY A 47 -10.45 0.53 -11.03
N TYR A 48 -9.19 0.92 -10.86
CA TYR A 48 -8.70 1.55 -9.64
C TYR A 48 -7.65 2.65 -9.89
N VAL A 49 -7.73 3.70 -9.08
CA VAL A 49 -6.62 4.63 -8.83
C VAL A 49 -5.80 4.11 -7.67
N ARG A 50 -4.47 4.00 -7.84
CA ARG A 50 -3.56 3.61 -6.75
C ARG A 50 -3.04 4.85 -6.03
N THR A 51 -3.07 4.82 -4.71
CA THR A 51 -2.35 5.80 -3.88
C THR A 51 -0.85 5.46 -3.90
N PRO A 52 0.03 6.31 -3.35
CA PRO A 52 1.43 5.94 -3.15
C PRO A 52 1.61 4.63 -2.36
N LEU A 53 0.70 4.31 -1.43
CA LEU A 53 0.75 3.04 -0.71
C LEU A 53 0.48 1.86 -1.66
N GLY A 54 -0.61 1.89 -2.43
CA GLY A 54 -0.95 0.81 -3.38
C GLY A 54 -0.03 0.74 -4.60
N GLY A 55 0.67 1.82 -4.93
CA GLY A 55 1.65 1.87 -6.01
C GLY A 55 2.95 1.11 -5.72
N PHE A 56 3.32 0.97 -4.44
CA PHE A 56 4.57 0.30 -4.02
C PHE A 56 4.35 -0.99 -3.20
N VAL A 57 3.11 -1.39 -2.95
CA VAL A 57 2.83 -2.72 -2.38
C VAL A 57 3.11 -3.78 -3.45
N ASN A 58 3.96 -4.75 -3.09
CA ASN A 58 4.29 -5.89 -3.95
C ASN A 58 3.36 -7.08 -3.68
N HIS A 59 3.33 -7.99 -4.65
CA HIS A 59 2.70 -9.30 -4.50
C HIS A 59 3.69 -10.31 -3.91
N SER A 60 3.24 -11.12 -2.95
CA SER A 60 4.00 -12.22 -2.34
C SER A 60 3.07 -13.41 -2.14
N ASN A 61 3.59 -14.63 -2.35
CA ASN A 61 2.87 -15.87 -2.03
C ASN A 61 2.75 -16.12 -0.52
N ASP A 62 3.57 -15.43 0.29
CA ASP A 62 3.51 -15.41 1.75
C ASP A 62 3.44 -13.94 2.22
N PRO A 63 2.25 -13.32 2.22
CA PRO A 63 2.09 -11.90 2.55
C PRO A 63 1.95 -11.67 4.05
N ASN A 64 2.49 -10.55 4.53
CA ASN A 64 2.36 -10.10 5.93
C ASN A 64 1.26 -9.06 6.15
N CYS A 65 0.48 -8.75 5.11
CA CYS A 65 -0.67 -7.85 5.17
C CYS A 65 -1.74 -8.34 4.19
N THR A 66 -2.97 -7.86 4.40
CA THR A 66 -4.11 -8.20 3.54
C THR A 66 -4.77 -6.95 2.99
N LYS A 67 -5.28 -7.04 1.77
CA LYS A 67 -6.12 -6.00 1.18
C LYS A 67 -7.53 -6.17 1.77
N MET A 68 -8.00 -5.15 2.48
CA MET A 68 -9.39 -5.07 2.89
C MET A 68 -10.18 -4.27 1.85
N VAL A 69 -11.29 -4.83 1.39
CA VAL A 69 -12.29 -4.07 0.63
C VAL A 69 -13.16 -3.38 1.66
N HIS A 70 -13.20 -2.05 1.62
CA HIS A 70 -14.21 -1.31 2.34
C HIS A 70 -15.43 -1.26 1.44
N GLU A 71 -16.34 -2.21 1.60
CA GLU A 71 -17.69 -2.08 1.05
C GLU A 71 -18.33 -0.93 1.83
N GLY A 72 -18.60 0.17 1.13
CA GLY A 72 -19.26 1.31 1.73
C GLY A 72 -20.58 0.91 2.38
N ILE A 73 -20.90 1.61 3.48
CA ILE A 73 -22.29 1.75 3.96
C ILE A 73 -23.15 2.29 2.83
#